data_AF-A0A945NZE2-F1
#
_entry.id   AF-A0A945NZE2-F1
#
_cell.length_a   1.000
_cell.length_b   1.000
_cell.length_c   1.000
_cell.angle_alpha   90.00
_cell.angle_beta   90.00
_cell.angle_gamma   90.00
#
_symmetry.space_group_name_H-M   'P 1'
#
loop_
_entity.id
_entity.type
_entity.pdbx_description
1 polymer ?
#
loop_
_entity_poly.entity_id
_entity_poly.type
_entity_poly.pdbx_seq_one_letter_code
_entity_poly.pdbx_strand_id
1 'polypeptide(L)'
;MTSKNRKAKITKTVVDRFPSPSKGQTFLRDTALQGFALRANPSGLKTFIIEKRINGKVRRITLGPYGVLTAEQARREAQKMLGRIAQGIDPIAEKEKKAILSTTLWQAFQEFKKARRHLKPRTLYDYELVLKSKLSDWKDKPLTNITRKMVLERHQKLGEKGSRNYADLTMRALRSIVNFAQARYTDDEGYPLIKDNPVMILTATRAWCPKKRRQTVIKRHQLPAWFEAVYDLKKPENQESFHIVADFLLVLLFTGLRRQEAAQLLWKNVDLKDRTLLIPDPKNHEPLNLPLSDFLIDLLTERKELAVNGYVFPGRDGEGYLIEPKRQIQKVIEQSNVQFTIHDLRRTFITIADSLEISAYAIKRLVNHKMKDDVTAGYIISDIERLRGPMQRITDSLLEFSKKNEPKKVILLEVGRKKTTKRKRKLAVV
;
A
#
# COMPACT_ATOMS: atom_id res chain seq x y z
N MET A 1 -57.66 -21.50 -15.33
CA MET A 1 -57.20 -22.11 -14.06
C MET A 1 -55.94 -22.93 -14.30
N THR A 2 -54.76 -22.33 -14.12
CA THR A 2 -53.45 -22.97 -14.33
C THR A 2 -53.07 -23.77 -13.08
N SER A 3 -53.43 -25.06 -13.06
CA SER A 3 -52.90 -26.01 -12.07
C SER A 3 -51.37 -26.02 -12.15
N LYS A 4 -50.72 -25.38 -11.15
CA LYS A 4 -49.27 -25.18 -11.08
C LYS A 4 -48.48 -26.48 -10.81
N ASN A 5 -49.15 -27.62 -10.57
CA ASN A 5 -48.53 -28.90 -10.22
C ASN A 5 -49.18 -30.06 -10.99
N ARG A 6 -48.62 -30.43 -12.15
CA ARG A 6 -49.01 -31.66 -12.87
C ARG A 6 -48.03 -32.79 -12.52
N LYS A 7 -48.55 -34.01 -12.37
CA LYS A 7 -47.78 -35.24 -12.14
C LYS A 7 -48.12 -36.25 -13.23
N ALA A 8 -47.11 -36.83 -13.88
CA ALA A 8 -47.26 -37.94 -14.83
C ALA A 8 -45.92 -38.66 -15.02
N LYS A 9 -45.91 -39.89 -15.52
CA LYS A 9 -44.67 -40.52 -15.98
C LYS A 9 -44.18 -39.78 -17.23
N ILE A 10 -43.00 -39.18 -17.14
CA ILE A 10 -42.42 -38.35 -18.20
C ILE A 10 -41.94 -39.27 -19.33
N THR A 11 -42.72 -39.37 -20.39
CA THR A 11 -42.37 -40.06 -21.64
C THR A 11 -42.26 -39.04 -22.77
N LYS A 12 -41.67 -39.43 -23.92
CA LYS A 12 -41.57 -38.57 -25.12
C LYS A 12 -42.91 -37.90 -25.44
N THR A 13 -43.96 -38.70 -25.57
CA THR A 13 -45.32 -38.25 -25.89
C THR A 13 -45.88 -37.26 -24.87
N VAL A 14 -45.63 -37.49 -23.58
CA VAL A 14 -46.09 -36.60 -22.50
C VAL A 14 -45.32 -35.28 -22.53
N VAL A 15 -44.01 -35.31 -22.80
CA VAL A 15 -43.19 -34.11 -22.94
C VAL A 15 -43.64 -33.30 -24.13
N ASP A 16 -43.86 -33.92 -25.30
CA ASP A 16 -44.30 -33.24 -26.53
C ASP A 16 -45.63 -32.50 -26.31
N ARG A 17 -46.60 -33.16 -25.67
CA ARG A 17 -47.93 -32.60 -25.38
C ARG A 17 -47.98 -31.65 -24.19
N PHE A 18 -46.90 -31.53 -23.41
CA PHE A 18 -46.90 -30.65 -22.24
C PHE A 18 -46.93 -29.17 -22.68
N PRO A 19 -47.96 -28.38 -22.28
CA PRO A 19 -48.12 -27.01 -22.75
C PRO A 19 -47.12 -26.07 -22.07
N SER A 20 -46.63 -25.10 -22.83
CA SER A 20 -45.80 -24.00 -22.31
C SER A 20 -46.69 -22.88 -21.77
N PRO A 21 -46.37 -22.28 -20.61
CA PRO A 21 -47.20 -21.23 -20.01
C PRO A 21 -47.02 -19.89 -20.72
N SER A 22 -48.02 -19.01 -20.69
CA SER A 22 -47.91 -17.65 -21.23
C SER A 22 -46.97 -16.74 -20.42
N LYS A 23 -46.84 -16.96 -19.10
CA LYS A 23 -45.89 -16.29 -18.20
C LYS A 23 -45.38 -17.24 -17.12
N GLY A 24 -44.14 -17.02 -16.65
CA GLY A 24 -43.54 -17.82 -15.57
C GLY A 24 -43.09 -19.22 -16.01
N GLN A 25 -43.00 -20.16 -15.07
CA GLN A 25 -42.53 -21.53 -15.33
C GLN A 25 -43.60 -22.54 -14.88
N THR A 26 -43.76 -23.62 -15.63
CA THR A 26 -44.57 -24.77 -15.21
C THR A 26 -43.73 -26.02 -15.10
N PHE A 27 -44.15 -26.90 -14.19
CA PHE A 27 -43.40 -28.11 -13.85
C PHE A 27 -44.29 -29.34 -13.97
N LEU A 28 -43.79 -30.34 -14.68
CA LEU A 28 -44.35 -31.69 -14.72
C LEU A 28 -43.45 -32.60 -13.87
N ARG A 29 -43.95 -33.11 -12.76
CA ARG A 29 -43.18 -34.02 -11.89
C ARG A 29 -43.37 -35.47 -12.32
N ASP A 30 -42.27 -36.21 -12.41
CA ASP A 30 -42.28 -37.61 -12.79
C ASP A 30 -42.90 -38.46 -11.68
N THR A 31 -43.80 -39.37 -12.06
CA THR A 31 -44.39 -40.33 -11.10
C THR A 31 -43.54 -41.57 -10.89
N ALA A 32 -42.59 -41.86 -11.80
CA ALA A 32 -41.71 -43.03 -11.70
C ALA A 32 -40.44 -42.76 -10.88
N LEU A 33 -39.93 -41.52 -10.88
CA LEU A 33 -38.77 -41.10 -10.11
C LEU A 33 -39.08 -39.81 -9.35
N GLN A 34 -39.32 -39.93 -8.03
CA GLN A 34 -39.58 -38.77 -7.18
C GLN A 34 -38.38 -37.81 -7.17
N GLY A 35 -38.67 -36.52 -7.39
CA GLY A 35 -37.64 -35.48 -7.48
C GLY A 35 -37.13 -35.24 -8.90
N PHE A 36 -37.52 -36.04 -9.90
CA PHE A 36 -37.29 -35.75 -11.31
C PHE A 36 -38.49 -34.98 -11.91
N ALA A 37 -38.24 -33.94 -12.69
CA ALA A 37 -39.29 -33.12 -13.29
C ALA A 37 -38.87 -32.53 -14.64
N LEU A 38 -39.86 -32.16 -15.45
CA LEU A 38 -39.70 -31.33 -16.64
C LEU A 38 -40.15 -29.90 -16.32
N ARG A 39 -39.32 -28.92 -16.64
CA ARG A 39 -39.64 -27.48 -16.59
C ARG A 39 -39.95 -26.99 -18.00
N ALA A 40 -41.09 -26.32 -18.19
CA ALA A 40 -41.41 -25.60 -19.42
C ALA A 40 -41.43 -24.08 -19.18
N ASN A 41 -40.77 -23.35 -20.08
CA ASN A 41 -40.72 -21.88 -20.10
C ASN A 41 -41.68 -21.31 -21.16
N PRO A 42 -42.02 -20.00 -21.11
CA PRO A 42 -42.93 -19.38 -22.08
C PRO A 42 -42.39 -19.40 -23.51
N SER A 43 -41.07 -19.47 -23.68
CA SER A 43 -40.39 -19.59 -24.97
C SER A 43 -40.60 -20.95 -25.68
N GLY A 44 -41.30 -21.90 -25.07
CA GLY A 44 -41.43 -23.25 -25.61
C GLY A 44 -40.32 -24.22 -25.17
N LEU A 45 -39.21 -23.70 -24.61
CA LEU A 45 -38.09 -24.53 -24.17
C LEU A 45 -38.50 -25.41 -22.98
N LYS A 46 -38.30 -26.73 -23.14
CA LYS A 46 -38.54 -27.76 -22.13
C LYS A 46 -37.20 -28.31 -21.64
N THR A 47 -37.01 -28.39 -20.34
CA THR A 47 -35.74 -28.79 -19.71
C THR A 47 -35.98 -29.77 -18.58
N PHE A 48 -35.22 -30.85 -18.56
CA PHE A 48 -35.23 -31.79 -17.44
C PHE A 48 -34.48 -31.24 -16.24
N ILE A 49 -35.05 -31.39 -15.06
CA ILE A 49 -34.51 -30.90 -13.80
C ILE A 49 -34.68 -31.95 -12.69
N ILE A 50 -33.87 -31.81 -11.64
CA ILE A 50 -34.10 -32.40 -10.33
C ILE A 50 -34.67 -31.32 -9.42
N GLU A 51 -35.71 -31.62 -8.66
CA GLU A 51 -36.27 -30.78 -7.60
C GLU A 51 -36.19 -31.56 -6.27
N LYS A 52 -35.29 -31.18 -5.37
CA LYS A 52 -35.10 -31.83 -4.07
C LYS A 52 -34.77 -30.80 -2.99
N ARG A 53 -35.13 -31.12 -1.74
CA ARG A 53 -34.69 -30.33 -0.58
C ARG A 53 -33.26 -30.74 -0.22
N ILE A 54 -32.36 -29.76 -0.19
CA ILE A 54 -30.97 -29.89 0.24
C ILE A 54 -30.72 -28.79 1.28
N ASN A 55 -30.24 -29.16 2.47
CA ASN A 55 -30.03 -28.26 3.60
C ASN A 55 -31.25 -27.35 3.90
N GLY A 56 -32.44 -27.97 3.98
CA GLY A 56 -33.72 -27.29 4.29
C GLY A 56 -34.32 -26.46 3.15
N LYS A 57 -33.59 -26.21 2.05
CA LYS A 57 -34.04 -25.39 0.92
C LYS A 57 -34.39 -26.25 -0.30
N VAL A 58 -35.50 -25.93 -0.99
CA VAL A 58 -35.82 -26.58 -2.27
C VAL A 58 -34.83 -26.07 -3.32
N ARG A 59 -33.98 -26.95 -3.82
CA ARG A 59 -33.01 -26.68 -4.88
C ARG A 59 -33.45 -27.36 -6.17
N ARG A 60 -33.22 -26.68 -7.30
CA ARG A 60 -33.50 -27.20 -8.64
C ARG A 60 -32.20 -27.32 -9.41
N ILE A 61 -31.85 -28.52 -9.87
CA ILE A 61 -30.63 -28.79 -10.64
C ILE A 61 -31.03 -29.12 -12.08
N THR A 62 -30.49 -28.40 -13.05
CA THR A 62 -30.77 -28.63 -14.47
C THR A 62 -29.95 -29.81 -14.99
N LEU A 63 -30.61 -30.75 -15.66
CA LEU A 63 -29.97 -31.91 -16.31
C LEU A 63 -29.69 -31.64 -17.79
N GLY A 64 -30.63 -31.04 -18.51
CA GLY A 64 -30.47 -30.69 -19.92
C GLY A 64 -31.79 -30.44 -20.65
N PRO A 65 -31.77 -29.83 -21.84
CA PRO A 65 -32.96 -29.57 -22.64
C PRO A 65 -33.50 -30.86 -23.27
N TYR A 66 -34.82 -30.92 -23.42
CA TYR A 66 -35.47 -31.96 -24.20
C TYR A 66 -35.13 -31.77 -25.69
N GLY A 67 -34.77 -32.86 -26.37
CA GLY A 67 -34.22 -32.87 -27.73
C GLY A 67 -32.71 -33.14 -27.75
N VAL A 68 -31.96 -32.66 -26.75
CA VAL A 68 -30.57 -33.08 -26.52
C VAL A 68 -30.52 -34.33 -25.65
N LEU A 69 -31.39 -34.42 -24.64
CA LEU A 69 -31.59 -35.62 -23.83
C LEU A 69 -32.97 -36.21 -24.12
N THR A 70 -33.05 -37.54 -24.16
CA THR A 70 -34.33 -38.24 -24.11
C THR A 70 -34.86 -38.28 -22.67
N ALA A 71 -36.16 -38.49 -22.50
CA ALA A 71 -36.77 -38.59 -21.17
C ALA A 71 -36.17 -39.76 -20.35
N GLU A 72 -35.76 -40.84 -21.00
CA GLU A 72 -35.13 -41.99 -20.34
C GLU A 72 -33.69 -41.72 -19.94
N GLN A 73 -32.89 -41.11 -20.82
CA GLN A 73 -31.52 -40.69 -20.51
C GLN A 73 -31.52 -39.69 -19.35
N ALA A 74 -32.39 -38.68 -19.40
CA ALA A 74 -32.53 -37.70 -18.34
C ALA A 74 -32.98 -38.34 -17.01
N ARG A 75 -33.86 -39.34 -17.03
CA ARG A 75 -34.27 -40.08 -15.83
C ARG A 75 -33.12 -40.89 -15.24
N ARG A 76 -32.30 -41.56 -16.05
CA ARG A 76 -31.11 -42.30 -15.59
C ARG A 76 -30.09 -41.36 -14.93
N GLU A 77 -29.82 -40.21 -15.53
CA GLU A 77 -28.93 -39.20 -14.94
C GLU A 77 -29.52 -38.59 -13.66
N ALA A 78 -30.84 -38.36 -13.63
CA ALA A 78 -31.54 -37.94 -12.43
C ALA A 78 -31.39 -38.96 -11.29
N GLN A 79 -31.52 -40.25 -11.58
CA GLN A 79 -31.38 -41.33 -10.60
C GLN A 79 -29.98 -41.37 -10.00
N LYS A 80 -28.92 -41.27 -10.82
CA LYS A 80 -27.52 -41.20 -10.36
C LYS A 80 -27.33 -40.02 -9.40
N MET A 81 -27.77 -38.83 -9.80
CA MET A 81 -27.58 -37.60 -9.01
C MET A 81 -28.42 -37.59 -7.73
N LEU A 82 -29.66 -38.09 -7.79
CA LEU A 82 -30.51 -38.27 -6.60
C LEU A 82 -29.93 -39.28 -5.61
N GLY A 83 -29.26 -40.32 -6.10
CA GLY A 83 -28.50 -41.27 -5.29
C GLY A 83 -27.35 -40.60 -4.55
N ARG A 84 -26.55 -39.77 -5.23
CA ARG A 84 -25.48 -38.96 -4.59
C ARG A 84 -26.02 -38.04 -3.50
N ILE A 85 -27.15 -37.35 -3.77
CA ILE A 85 -27.82 -36.50 -2.77
C ILE A 85 -28.30 -37.32 -1.57
N ALA A 86 -28.80 -38.54 -1.79
CA ALA A 86 -29.22 -39.43 -0.71
C ALA A 86 -28.05 -39.92 0.15
N GLN A 87 -26.84 -40.03 -0.42
CA GLN A 87 -25.59 -40.31 0.30
C GLN A 87 -25.02 -39.08 1.03
N GLY A 88 -25.74 -37.96 1.08
CA GLY A 88 -25.31 -36.72 1.74
C GLY A 88 -24.39 -35.83 0.91
N ILE A 89 -24.12 -36.16 -0.36
CA ILE A 89 -23.28 -35.34 -1.24
C ILE A 89 -24.14 -34.27 -1.90
N ASP A 90 -23.83 -32.98 -1.66
CA ASP A 90 -24.46 -31.86 -2.38
C ASP A 90 -23.71 -31.57 -3.71
N PRO A 91 -24.31 -31.86 -4.89
CA PRO A 91 -23.67 -31.62 -6.19
C PRO A 91 -23.49 -30.12 -6.50
N ILE A 92 -24.29 -29.24 -5.88
CA ILE A 92 -24.18 -27.79 -6.04
C ILE A 92 -22.93 -27.32 -5.31
N ALA A 93 -22.77 -27.70 -4.03
CA ALA A 93 -21.59 -27.39 -3.25
C ALA A 93 -20.31 -27.97 -3.88
N GLU A 94 -20.37 -29.19 -4.45
CA GLU A 94 -19.22 -29.78 -5.18
C GLU A 94 -18.84 -28.94 -6.41
N LYS A 95 -19.83 -28.46 -7.18
CA LYS A 95 -19.60 -27.62 -8.35
C LYS A 95 -19.03 -26.26 -7.97
N GLU A 96 -19.56 -25.63 -6.93
CA GLU A 96 -19.05 -24.36 -6.38
C GLU A 96 -17.62 -24.52 -5.87
N LYS A 97 -17.34 -25.59 -5.11
CA LYS A 97 -16.00 -25.93 -4.65
C LYS A 97 -15.02 -26.14 -5.81
N LYS A 98 -15.42 -26.86 -6.86
CA LYS A 98 -14.60 -27.01 -8.08
C LYS A 98 -14.32 -25.67 -8.76
N ALA A 99 -15.33 -24.82 -8.90
CA ALA A 99 -15.17 -23.49 -9.48
C ALA A 99 -14.19 -22.63 -8.66
N ILE A 100 -14.31 -22.64 -7.34
CA ILE A 100 -13.40 -21.97 -6.41
C ILE A 100 -11.97 -22.50 -6.56
N LEU A 101 -11.77 -23.82 -6.56
CA LEU A 101 -10.44 -24.42 -6.72
C LEU A 101 -9.82 -24.11 -8.09
N SER A 102 -10.65 -23.88 -9.12
CA SER A 102 -10.20 -23.42 -10.44
C SER A 102 -9.98 -21.91 -10.55
N THR A 103 -10.26 -21.14 -9.48
CA THR A 103 -10.13 -19.67 -9.50
C THR A 103 -8.69 -19.27 -9.76
N THR A 104 -8.51 -18.46 -10.81
CA THR A 104 -7.18 -18.00 -11.21
C THR A 104 -6.68 -16.86 -10.34
N LEU A 105 -5.37 -16.64 -10.35
CA LEU A 105 -4.75 -15.50 -9.65
C LEU A 105 -5.39 -14.17 -10.08
N TRP A 106 -5.68 -13.99 -11.37
CA TRP A 106 -6.29 -12.77 -11.87
C TRP A 106 -7.73 -12.59 -11.41
N GLN A 107 -8.53 -13.66 -11.43
CA GLN A 107 -9.91 -13.61 -10.94
C GLN A 107 -9.94 -13.24 -9.46
N ALA A 108 -9.11 -13.89 -8.63
CA ALA A 108 -8.96 -13.56 -7.22
C ALA A 108 -8.51 -12.10 -7.00
N PHE A 109 -7.60 -11.58 -7.84
CA PHE A 109 -7.18 -10.18 -7.77
C PHE A 109 -8.33 -9.20 -8.12
N GLN A 110 -9.17 -9.52 -9.11
CA GLN A 110 -10.33 -8.68 -9.44
C GLN A 110 -11.35 -8.65 -8.30
N GLU A 111 -11.60 -9.78 -7.64
CA GLU A 111 -12.45 -9.81 -6.45
C GLU A 111 -11.82 -9.07 -5.27
N PHE A 112 -10.51 -9.23 -5.06
CA PHE A 112 -9.74 -8.48 -4.06
C PHE A 112 -9.90 -6.98 -4.26
N LYS A 113 -9.78 -6.48 -5.50
CA LYS A 113 -9.94 -5.07 -5.86
C LYS A 113 -11.35 -4.57 -5.56
N LYS A 114 -12.39 -5.36 -5.85
CA LYS A 114 -13.79 -5.01 -5.54
C LYS A 114 -14.08 -4.97 -4.04
N ALA A 115 -13.49 -5.89 -3.27
CA ALA A 115 -13.70 -6.00 -1.84
C ALA A 115 -12.93 -4.93 -1.03
N ARG A 116 -11.71 -4.59 -1.46
CA ARG A 116 -10.81 -3.65 -0.76
C ARG A 116 -10.99 -2.21 -1.22
N ARG A 117 -12.20 -1.67 -1.08
CA ARG A 117 -12.57 -0.30 -1.55
C ARG A 117 -11.74 0.83 -0.94
N HIS A 118 -11.22 0.64 0.28
CA HIS A 118 -10.42 1.65 0.99
C HIS A 118 -8.90 1.53 0.73
N LEU A 119 -8.46 0.61 -0.13
CA LEU A 119 -7.04 0.49 -0.44
C LEU A 119 -6.60 1.66 -1.31
N LYS A 120 -5.46 2.29 -0.97
CA LYS A 120 -4.97 3.47 -1.71
C LYS A 120 -4.81 3.13 -3.21
N PRO A 121 -5.22 4.02 -4.13
CA PRO A 121 -5.11 3.78 -5.58
C PRO A 121 -3.71 3.39 -6.01
N ARG A 122 -2.67 4.01 -5.42
CA ARG A 122 -1.28 3.67 -5.71
C ARG A 122 -0.92 2.23 -5.35
N THR A 123 -1.42 1.71 -4.23
CA THR A 123 -1.17 0.32 -3.83
C THR A 123 -1.83 -0.66 -4.79
N LEU A 124 -3.06 -0.36 -5.23
CA LEU A 124 -3.75 -1.16 -6.26
C LEU A 124 -2.98 -1.15 -7.59
N TYR A 125 -2.51 0.03 -8.01
CA TYR A 125 -1.68 0.17 -9.20
C TYR A 125 -0.40 -0.67 -9.09
N ASP A 126 0.34 -0.56 -7.98
CA ASP A 126 1.58 -1.31 -7.77
C ASP A 126 1.33 -2.83 -7.80
N TYR A 127 0.21 -3.30 -7.21
CA TYR A 127 -0.17 -4.72 -7.24
C TYR A 127 -0.52 -5.19 -8.66
N GLU A 128 -1.33 -4.41 -9.37
CA GLU A 128 -1.71 -4.72 -10.74
C GLU A 128 -0.49 -4.76 -11.68
N LEU A 129 0.44 -3.81 -11.49
CA LEU A 129 1.69 -3.74 -12.24
C LEU A 129 2.54 -5.00 -12.05
N VAL A 130 2.77 -5.45 -10.81
CA VAL A 130 3.61 -6.64 -10.56
C VAL A 130 2.92 -7.92 -11.04
N LEU A 131 1.59 -8.01 -10.97
CA LEU A 131 0.85 -9.15 -11.52
C LEU A 131 0.97 -9.21 -13.04
N LYS A 132 0.78 -8.08 -13.73
CA LYS A 132 0.85 -8.00 -15.19
C LYS A 132 2.26 -8.13 -15.75
N SER A 133 3.29 -7.74 -14.99
CA SER A 133 4.67 -7.74 -15.48
C SER A 133 5.53 -8.88 -14.94
N LYS A 134 5.45 -9.20 -13.64
CA LYS A 134 6.36 -10.17 -12.98
C LYS A 134 5.75 -11.55 -12.78
N LEU A 135 4.42 -11.63 -12.76
CA LEU A 135 3.64 -12.87 -12.63
C LEU A 135 2.68 -13.08 -13.82
N SER A 136 3.02 -12.54 -15.00
CA SER A 136 2.17 -12.60 -16.19
C SER A 136 1.81 -14.02 -16.59
N ASP A 137 2.77 -14.96 -16.50
CA ASP A 137 2.60 -16.38 -16.79
C ASP A 137 1.82 -17.14 -15.70
N TRP A 138 1.57 -16.52 -14.54
CA TRP A 138 0.75 -17.09 -13.46
C TRP A 138 -0.65 -16.49 -13.38
N LYS A 139 -0.90 -15.42 -14.15
CA LYS A 139 -2.16 -14.68 -14.14
C LYS A 139 -3.37 -15.58 -14.28
N ASP A 140 -3.31 -16.53 -15.22
CA ASP A 140 -4.41 -17.45 -15.54
C ASP A 140 -4.24 -18.83 -14.89
N LYS A 141 -3.24 -19.01 -14.01
CA LYS A 141 -3.09 -20.25 -13.23
C LYS A 141 -4.07 -20.26 -12.05
N PRO A 142 -4.72 -21.40 -11.77
CA PRO A 142 -5.45 -21.59 -10.52
C PRO A 142 -4.54 -21.33 -9.31
N LEU A 143 -5.07 -20.68 -8.28
CA LEU A 143 -4.30 -20.37 -7.06
C LEU A 143 -3.72 -21.63 -6.41
N THR A 144 -4.45 -22.76 -6.47
CA THR A 144 -4.02 -24.06 -5.95
C THR A 144 -2.79 -24.63 -6.68
N ASN A 145 -2.52 -24.17 -7.89
CA ASN A 145 -1.41 -24.65 -8.73
C ASN A 145 -0.16 -23.78 -8.57
N ILE A 146 -0.21 -22.70 -7.79
CA ILE A 146 0.95 -21.88 -7.45
C ILE A 146 1.63 -22.51 -6.23
N THR A 147 2.76 -23.18 -6.44
CA THR A 147 3.43 -23.94 -5.37
C THR A 147 4.46 -23.10 -4.60
N ARG A 148 4.84 -23.55 -3.40
CA ARG A 148 5.94 -22.96 -2.61
C ARG A 148 7.25 -22.91 -3.39
N LYS A 149 7.58 -23.99 -4.12
CA LYS A 149 8.78 -24.04 -4.98
C LYS A 149 8.75 -22.98 -6.07
N MET A 150 7.62 -22.85 -6.78
CA MET A 150 7.45 -21.81 -7.80
C MET A 150 7.65 -20.41 -7.23
N VAL A 151 7.11 -20.12 -6.05
CA VAL A 151 7.26 -18.82 -5.38
C VAL A 151 8.73 -18.54 -5.03
N LEU A 152 9.43 -19.51 -4.44
CA LEU A 152 10.83 -19.37 -4.07
C LEU A 152 11.71 -19.10 -5.29
N GLU A 153 11.60 -19.92 -6.34
CA GLU A 153 12.38 -19.77 -7.57
C GLU A 153 12.08 -18.45 -8.29
N ARG A 154 10.79 -18.05 -8.34
CA ARG A 154 10.39 -16.76 -8.94
C ARG A 154 10.97 -15.60 -8.16
N HIS A 155 10.94 -15.65 -6.83
CA HIS A 155 11.48 -14.58 -5.98
C HIS A 155 13.00 -14.44 -6.16
N GLN A 156 13.74 -15.55 -6.12
CA GLN A 156 15.18 -15.58 -6.37
C GLN A 156 15.53 -14.99 -7.74
N LYS A 157 14.89 -15.49 -8.81
CA LYS A 157 15.12 -15.01 -10.18
C LYS A 157 14.86 -13.50 -10.32
N LEU A 158 13.82 -12.97 -9.69
CA LEU A 158 13.52 -11.53 -9.70
C LEU A 158 14.55 -10.72 -8.90
N GLY A 159 15.09 -11.28 -7.83
CA GLY A 159 16.11 -10.67 -6.99
C GLY A 159 17.50 -10.63 -7.64
N GLU A 160 17.85 -11.65 -8.42
CA GLU A 160 19.12 -11.77 -9.14
C GLU A 160 19.14 -10.93 -10.42
N LYS A 161 18.11 -11.06 -11.26
CA LYS A 161 18.06 -10.38 -12.57
C LYS A 161 17.54 -8.94 -12.50
N GLY A 162 17.10 -8.49 -11.33
CA GLY A 162 16.39 -7.23 -11.19
C GLY A 162 16.49 -6.62 -9.81
N SER A 163 15.47 -5.83 -9.46
CA SER A 163 15.44 -5.18 -8.16
C SER A 163 14.86 -6.12 -7.10
N ARG A 164 15.65 -6.43 -6.06
CA ARG A 164 15.20 -7.11 -4.84
C ARG A 164 13.91 -6.51 -4.25
N ASN A 165 13.70 -5.20 -4.42
CA ASN A 165 12.50 -4.51 -3.96
C ASN A 165 11.24 -4.95 -4.68
N TYR A 166 11.36 -5.14 -6.00
CA TYR A 166 10.28 -5.62 -6.84
C TYR A 166 10.02 -7.09 -6.59
N ALA A 167 11.04 -7.91 -6.31
CA ALA A 167 10.87 -9.30 -5.87
C ALA A 167 10.00 -9.35 -4.59
N ASP A 168 10.37 -8.59 -3.56
CA ASP A 168 9.62 -8.52 -2.31
C ASP A 168 8.22 -7.90 -2.48
N LEU A 169 8.06 -6.88 -3.31
CA LEU A 169 6.75 -6.29 -3.60
C LEU A 169 5.82 -7.29 -4.29
N THR A 170 6.34 -8.01 -5.30
CA THR A 170 5.61 -9.02 -6.06
C THR A 170 5.06 -10.09 -5.12
N MET A 171 5.91 -10.60 -4.23
CA MET A 171 5.50 -11.66 -3.30
C MET A 171 4.59 -11.14 -2.19
N ARG A 172 4.74 -9.89 -1.73
CA ARG A 172 3.77 -9.26 -0.81
C ARG A 172 2.39 -9.08 -1.46
N ALA A 173 2.32 -8.69 -2.74
CA ALA A 173 1.07 -8.60 -3.47
C ALA A 173 0.40 -9.97 -3.59
N LEU A 174 1.15 -10.98 -4.06
CA LEU A 174 0.66 -12.37 -4.15
C LEU A 174 0.16 -12.89 -2.80
N ARG A 175 0.94 -12.69 -1.72
CA ARG A 175 0.54 -13.09 -0.36
C ARG A 175 -0.78 -12.45 0.06
N SER A 176 -0.95 -11.15 -0.20
CA SER A 176 -2.16 -10.41 0.16
C SER A 176 -3.41 -10.94 -0.57
N ILE A 177 -3.26 -11.26 -1.87
CA ILE A 177 -4.33 -11.81 -2.70
C ILE A 177 -4.69 -13.23 -2.25
N VAL A 178 -3.70 -14.08 -1.99
CA VAL A 178 -3.95 -15.44 -1.52
C VAL A 178 -4.59 -15.41 -0.13
N ASN A 179 -4.10 -14.61 0.82
CA ASN A 179 -4.74 -14.46 2.13
C ASN A 179 -6.20 -14.02 2.02
N PHE A 180 -6.51 -13.09 1.11
CA PHE A 180 -7.89 -12.70 0.83
C PHE A 180 -8.71 -13.87 0.29
N ALA A 181 -8.16 -14.63 -0.67
CA ALA A 181 -8.82 -15.79 -1.24
C ALA A 181 -9.08 -16.87 -0.18
N GLN A 182 -8.14 -17.14 0.74
CA GLN A 182 -8.34 -18.08 1.85
C GLN A 182 -9.49 -17.66 2.77
N ALA A 183 -9.57 -16.36 3.09
CA ALA A 183 -10.63 -15.83 3.94
C ALA A 183 -11.99 -15.75 3.23
N ARG A 184 -12.00 -15.63 1.90
CA ARG A 184 -13.23 -15.45 1.11
C ARG A 184 -13.82 -16.78 0.64
N TYR A 185 -12.97 -17.75 0.34
CA TYR A 185 -13.35 -19.01 -0.28
C TYR A 185 -13.31 -20.12 0.77
N THR A 186 -14.38 -20.24 1.52
CA THR A 186 -14.56 -21.26 2.55
C THR A 186 -15.62 -22.27 2.15
N ASP A 187 -15.59 -23.44 2.77
CA ASP A 187 -16.73 -24.35 2.78
C ASP A 187 -17.82 -23.88 3.77
N ASP A 188 -18.89 -24.68 3.89
CA ASP A 188 -20.05 -24.39 4.75
C ASP A 188 -19.70 -24.31 6.24
N GLU A 189 -18.58 -24.91 6.65
CA GLU A 189 -18.06 -24.89 8.03
C GLU A 189 -17.11 -23.71 8.27
N GLY A 190 -16.80 -22.93 7.23
CA GLY A 190 -15.90 -21.77 7.32
C GLY A 190 -14.42 -22.12 7.15
N TYR A 191 -14.08 -23.36 6.75
CA TYR A 191 -12.69 -23.73 6.49
C TYR A 191 -12.23 -23.27 5.11
N PRO A 192 -11.02 -22.70 4.97
CA PRO A 192 -10.49 -22.26 3.69
C PRO A 192 -10.35 -23.41 2.69
N LEU A 193 -10.96 -23.26 1.50
CA LEU A 193 -10.79 -24.18 0.38
C LEU A 193 -9.38 -24.10 -0.22
N ILE A 194 -8.75 -22.92 -0.13
CA ILE A 194 -7.33 -22.73 -0.42
C ILE A 194 -6.58 -22.85 0.91
N LYS A 195 -5.93 -23.99 1.13
CA LYS A 195 -5.37 -24.33 2.45
C LYS A 195 -4.06 -23.64 2.77
N ASP A 196 -3.18 -23.49 1.79
CA ASP A 196 -1.83 -22.95 1.99
C ASP A 196 -1.62 -21.65 1.21
N ASN A 197 -0.93 -20.71 1.84
CA ASN A 197 -0.37 -19.57 1.12
C ASN A 197 1.09 -19.88 0.76
N PRO A 198 1.39 -20.15 -0.53
CA PRO A 198 2.71 -20.62 -0.93
C PRO A 198 3.82 -19.59 -0.67
N VAL A 199 3.46 -18.30 -0.48
CA VAL A 199 4.42 -17.24 -0.17
C VAL A 199 5.02 -17.36 1.23
N MET A 200 4.37 -18.09 2.13
CA MET A 200 4.87 -18.29 3.49
C MET A 200 6.22 -19.03 3.52
N ILE A 201 6.58 -19.72 2.44
CA ILE A 201 7.92 -20.31 2.29
C ILE A 201 9.03 -19.27 2.46
N LEU A 202 8.87 -18.05 1.93
CA LEU A 202 9.89 -17.01 2.01
C LEU A 202 10.14 -16.56 3.46
N THR A 203 9.11 -16.59 4.28
CA THR A 203 9.23 -16.32 5.72
C THR A 203 9.89 -17.51 6.42
N ALA A 204 9.42 -18.73 6.15
CA ALA A 204 9.93 -19.94 6.78
C ALA A 204 11.42 -20.18 6.49
N THR A 205 11.86 -19.91 5.26
CA THR A 205 13.27 -20.04 4.84
C THR A 205 14.10 -18.78 5.00
N ARG A 206 13.50 -17.69 5.53
CA ARG A 206 14.14 -16.36 5.63
C ARG A 206 14.70 -15.85 4.29
N ALA A 207 14.08 -16.22 3.18
CA ALA A 207 14.50 -15.87 1.81
C ALA A 207 14.07 -14.46 1.35
N TRP A 208 13.26 -13.74 2.12
CA TRP A 208 12.96 -12.32 1.84
C TRP A 208 14.26 -11.52 1.68
N CYS A 209 14.23 -10.44 0.90
CA CYS A 209 15.38 -9.57 0.66
C CYS A 209 15.26 -8.27 1.48
N PRO A 210 15.34 -8.31 2.83
CA PRO A 210 15.12 -7.13 3.65
C PRO A 210 16.17 -6.06 3.32
N LYS A 211 15.69 -4.83 3.15
CA LYS A 211 16.58 -3.68 3.08
C LYS A 211 17.16 -3.41 4.46
N LYS A 212 18.48 -3.21 4.52
CA LYS A 212 19.06 -2.45 5.63
C LYS A 212 18.43 -1.05 5.62
N ARG A 213 17.96 -0.60 6.78
CA ARG A 213 17.39 0.74 6.93
C ARG A 213 18.48 1.75 6.59
N ARG A 214 18.22 2.66 5.65
CA ARG A 214 19.15 3.75 5.33
C ARG A 214 19.27 4.67 6.55
N GLN A 215 20.51 5.02 6.88
CA GLN A 215 20.87 5.94 7.96
C GLN A 215 21.61 7.17 7.43
N THR A 216 21.49 7.44 6.13
CA THR A 216 22.08 8.61 5.49
C THR A 216 21.43 9.89 5.98
N VAL A 217 22.26 10.91 6.22
CA VAL A 217 21.88 12.29 6.63
C VAL A 217 22.87 13.25 6.00
N ILE A 218 22.49 14.51 5.86
CA ILE A 218 23.45 15.59 5.59
C ILE A 218 24.17 15.86 6.91
N LYS A 219 25.48 15.64 6.95
CA LYS A 219 26.26 15.83 8.18
C LYS A 219 26.38 17.32 8.50
N ARG A 220 26.55 17.67 9.78
CA ARG A 220 26.65 19.06 10.23
C ARG A 220 27.68 19.88 9.45
N HIS A 221 28.88 19.35 9.21
CA HIS A 221 29.92 20.05 8.44
C HIS A 221 29.60 20.23 6.94
N GLN A 222 28.62 19.48 6.41
CA GLN A 222 28.18 19.57 5.02
C GLN A 222 27.06 20.60 4.83
N LEU A 223 26.40 21.04 5.92
CA LEU A 223 25.29 21.99 5.85
C LEU A 223 25.67 23.33 5.22
N PRO A 224 26.83 23.96 5.52
CA PRO A 224 27.17 25.25 4.89
C PRO A 224 27.22 25.16 3.36
N ALA A 225 27.94 24.17 2.82
CA ALA A 225 28.07 23.97 1.37
C ALA A 225 26.72 23.59 0.73
N TRP A 226 25.91 22.79 1.42
CA TRP A 226 24.57 22.44 0.94
C TRP A 226 23.63 23.64 0.89
N PHE A 227 23.63 24.49 1.92
CA PHE A 227 22.83 25.71 1.98
C PHE A 227 23.23 26.69 0.87
N GLU A 228 24.53 26.93 0.71
CA GLU A 228 25.06 27.78 -0.37
C GLU A 228 24.59 27.29 -1.75
N ALA A 229 24.70 25.99 -2.02
CA ALA A 229 24.22 25.40 -3.27
C ALA A 229 22.69 25.50 -3.46
N VAL A 230 21.90 25.45 -2.37
CA VAL A 230 20.44 25.65 -2.43
C VAL A 230 20.08 27.10 -2.72
N TYR A 231 20.74 28.06 -2.06
CA TYR A 231 20.55 29.48 -2.35
C TYR A 231 21.04 29.86 -3.75
N ASP A 232 22.06 29.18 -4.27
CA ASP A 232 22.53 29.33 -5.64
C ASP A 232 21.47 28.98 -6.69
N LEU A 233 20.47 28.16 -6.35
CA LEU A 233 19.32 27.92 -7.22
C LEU A 233 18.42 29.15 -7.36
N LYS A 234 18.42 30.06 -6.37
CA LYS A 234 17.63 31.31 -6.38
C LYS A 234 18.29 32.45 -7.13
N LYS A 235 19.51 32.27 -7.66
CA LYS A 235 20.18 33.33 -8.41
C LYS A 235 19.35 33.76 -9.65
N PRO A 236 19.32 35.05 -10.02
CA PRO A 236 18.45 35.59 -11.08
C PRO A 236 18.64 34.93 -12.45
N GLU A 237 19.82 34.39 -12.74
CA GLU A 237 20.11 33.67 -13.98
C GLU A 237 19.39 32.31 -14.10
N ASN A 238 18.86 31.77 -13.00
CA ASN A 238 18.12 30.51 -13.02
C ASN A 238 16.63 30.73 -13.30
N GLN A 239 16.02 29.75 -13.98
CA GLN A 239 14.57 29.73 -14.22
C GLN A 239 13.80 29.67 -12.89
N GLU A 240 12.60 30.24 -12.85
CA GLU A 240 11.72 30.26 -11.68
C GLU A 240 11.57 28.88 -11.03
N SER A 241 11.44 27.81 -11.83
CA SER A 241 11.37 26.42 -11.33
C SER A 241 12.53 26.00 -10.40
N PHE A 242 13.71 26.62 -10.50
CA PHE A 242 14.83 26.39 -9.60
C PHE A 242 14.61 27.08 -8.24
N HIS A 243 14.03 28.28 -8.25
CA HIS A 243 13.68 29.04 -7.06
C HIS A 243 12.60 28.28 -6.26
N ILE A 244 11.59 27.74 -6.96
CA ILE A 244 10.57 26.84 -6.37
C ILE A 244 11.19 25.66 -5.65
N VAL A 245 12.18 25.01 -6.28
CA VAL A 245 12.83 23.85 -5.68
C VAL A 245 13.71 24.25 -4.50
N ALA A 246 14.35 25.42 -4.53
CA ALA A 246 15.11 25.92 -3.39
C ALA A 246 14.22 26.06 -2.15
N ASP A 247 13.08 26.75 -2.29
CA ASP A 247 12.09 26.92 -1.22
C ASP A 247 11.55 25.57 -0.74
N PHE A 248 11.28 24.65 -1.68
CA PHE A 248 10.79 23.31 -1.37
C PHE A 248 11.81 22.49 -0.55
N LEU A 249 13.09 22.54 -0.91
CA LEU A 249 14.15 21.83 -0.18
C LEU A 249 14.34 22.42 1.22
N LEU A 250 14.27 23.75 1.36
CA LEU A 250 14.32 24.43 2.67
C LEU A 250 13.12 24.02 3.53
N VAL A 251 11.88 24.12 3.02
CA VAL A 251 10.69 23.68 3.77
C VAL A 251 10.81 22.23 4.21
N LEU A 252 11.32 21.33 3.37
CA LEU A 252 11.53 19.94 3.76
C LEU A 252 12.55 19.76 4.88
N LEU A 253 13.66 20.50 4.84
CA LEU A 253 14.69 20.44 5.88
C LEU A 253 14.22 21.05 7.19
N PHE A 254 13.46 22.15 7.15
CA PHE A 254 13.05 22.91 8.33
C PHE A 254 11.72 22.45 8.96
N THR A 255 10.93 21.65 8.26
CA THR A 255 9.69 21.04 8.82
C THR A 255 9.81 19.53 9.04
N GLY A 256 10.75 18.88 8.36
CA GLY A 256 10.83 17.44 8.30
C GLY A 256 9.63 16.78 7.60
N LEU A 257 8.78 17.50 6.88
CA LEU A 257 7.63 16.94 6.17
C LEU A 257 8.03 15.84 5.16
N ARG A 258 7.12 14.92 4.84
CA ARG A 258 7.37 13.98 3.75
C ARG A 258 7.29 14.74 2.42
N ARG A 259 8.13 14.36 1.45
CA ARG A 259 8.15 14.95 0.09
C ARG A 259 6.75 15.24 -0.47
N GLN A 260 5.86 14.25 -0.43
CA GLN A 260 4.55 14.36 -1.05
C GLN A 260 3.58 15.23 -0.24
N GLU A 261 3.74 15.28 1.09
CA GLU A 261 2.95 16.18 1.96
C GLU A 261 3.34 17.63 1.68
N ALA A 262 4.65 17.92 1.60
CA ALA A 262 5.13 19.26 1.25
C ALA A 262 4.77 19.65 -0.19
N ALA A 263 4.94 18.75 -1.16
CA ALA A 263 4.67 19.06 -2.57
C ALA A 263 3.18 19.37 -2.81
N GLN A 264 2.27 18.68 -2.12
CA GLN A 264 0.82 18.88 -2.26
C GLN A 264 0.26 19.94 -1.31
N LEU A 265 1.13 20.71 -0.63
CA LEU A 265 0.71 21.76 0.30
C LEU A 265 -0.02 22.87 -0.45
N LEU A 266 -1.19 23.25 0.05
CA LEU A 266 -2.03 24.30 -0.50
C LEU A 266 -1.94 25.55 0.38
N TRP A 267 -2.02 26.74 -0.24
CA TRP A 267 -2.02 28.02 0.49
C TRP A 267 -3.16 28.12 1.50
N LYS A 268 -4.32 27.54 1.20
CA LYS A 268 -5.47 27.51 2.14
C LYS A 268 -5.18 26.75 3.45
N ASN A 269 -4.11 25.95 3.48
CA ASN A 269 -3.68 25.19 4.64
C ASN A 269 -2.46 25.81 5.34
N VAL A 270 -2.03 27.01 4.93
CA VAL A 270 -0.93 27.76 5.52
C VAL A 270 -1.50 29.04 6.11
N ASP A 271 -1.48 29.14 7.44
CA ASP A 271 -1.85 30.35 8.15
C ASP A 271 -0.60 31.09 8.61
N LEU A 272 -0.24 32.15 7.89
CA LEU A 272 0.92 32.98 8.21
C LEU A 272 0.68 33.87 9.44
N LYS A 273 -0.58 34.15 9.81
CA LYS A 273 -0.92 34.95 10.99
C LYS A 273 -0.85 34.12 12.26
N ASP A 274 -1.49 32.95 12.24
CA ASP A 274 -1.43 31.98 13.33
C ASP A 274 -0.09 31.22 13.36
N ARG A 275 0.72 31.37 12.30
CA ARG A 275 2.02 30.71 12.10
C ARG A 275 1.88 29.19 12.17
N THR A 276 0.94 28.65 11.41
CA THR A 276 0.62 27.22 11.39
C THR A 276 0.46 26.66 9.98
N LEU A 277 0.68 25.35 9.87
CA LEU A 277 0.61 24.59 8.63
C LEU A 277 -0.16 23.30 8.85
N LEU A 278 -1.23 23.11 8.09
CA LEU A 278 -2.11 21.95 8.15
C LEU A 278 -1.86 20.96 7.01
N ILE A 279 -1.66 19.68 7.34
CA ILE A 279 -1.73 18.57 6.41
C ILE A 279 -2.99 17.76 6.72
N PRO A 280 -4.06 17.83 5.88
CA PRO A 280 -5.37 17.29 6.22
C PRO A 280 -5.44 15.75 6.14
N ASP A 281 -4.86 15.12 5.11
CA ASP A 281 -4.82 13.66 4.96
C ASP A 281 -3.38 13.18 4.74
N PRO A 282 -2.55 13.20 5.79
CA PRO A 282 -1.19 12.67 5.68
C PRO A 282 -1.22 11.15 5.54
N LYS A 283 -0.04 10.56 5.27
CA LYS A 283 0.08 9.12 4.98
C LYS A 283 -0.57 8.22 6.04
N ASN A 284 -0.68 8.69 7.27
CA ASN A 284 -1.17 8.00 8.46
C ASN A 284 -2.65 8.32 8.81
N HIS A 285 -3.35 9.13 8.01
CA HIS A 285 -4.78 9.47 8.12
C HIS A 285 -5.20 10.25 9.37
N GLU A 286 -4.25 10.92 10.03
CA GLU A 286 -4.51 11.81 11.18
C GLU A 286 -4.04 13.20 10.77
N PRO A 287 -4.93 14.22 10.71
CA PRO A 287 -4.54 15.57 10.36
C PRO A 287 -3.35 16.04 11.20
N LEU A 288 -2.35 16.63 10.54
CA LEU A 288 -1.17 17.14 11.18
C LEU A 288 -1.20 18.66 11.13
N ASN A 289 -1.18 19.31 12.30
CA ASN A 289 -0.94 20.75 12.38
C ASN A 289 0.48 20.98 12.91
N LEU A 290 1.27 21.79 12.21
CA LEU A 290 2.65 22.13 12.57
C LEU A 290 2.80 23.62 12.79
N PRO A 291 3.55 24.05 13.83
CA PRO A 291 3.94 25.43 13.93
C PRO A 291 4.99 25.78 12.87
N LEU A 292 4.96 27.02 12.39
CA LEU A 292 5.97 27.61 11.54
C LEU A 292 6.96 28.40 12.40
N SER A 293 8.26 28.20 12.16
CA SER A 293 9.32 29.02 12.73
C SER A 293 9.44 30.35 11.99
N ASP A 294 10.12 31.33 12.57
CA ASP A 294 10.30 32.66 11.96
C ASP A 294 10.88 32.58 10.55
N PHE A 295 11.93 31.75 10.35
CA PHE A 295 12.52 31.51 9.03
C PHE A 295 11.51 30.99 7.99
N LEU A 296 10.61 30.07 8.40
CA LEU A 296 9.60 29.53 7.51
C LEU A 296 8.52 30.56 7.20
N ILE A 297 8.20 31.46 8.13
CA ILE A 297 7.27 32.56 7.89
C ILE A 297 7.82 33.52 6.85
N ASP A 298 9.08 33.93 6.98
CA ASP A 298 9.72 34.84 6.01
C ASP A 298 9.74 34.20 4.61
N LEU A 299 10.24 32.95 4.54
CA LEU A 299 10.31 32.20 3.29
C LEU A 299 8.94 32.00 2.63
N LEU A 300 7.91 31.64 3.40
CA LEU A 300 6.57 31.42 2.87
C LEU A 300 5.85 32.73 2.53
N THR A 301 6.20 33.84 3.16
CA THR A 301 5.66 35.16 2.83
C THR A 301 6.15 35.60 1.46
N GLU A 302 7.46 35.57 1.21
CA GLU A 302 8.05 35.83 -0.10
C GLU A 302 7.46 34.90 -1.18
N ARG A 303 7.35 33.60 -0.86
CA ARG A 303 6.78 32.60 -1.76
C ARG A 303 5.33 32.90 -2.15
N LYS A 304 4.55 33.48 -1.24
CA LYS A 304 3.12 33.78 -1.45
C LYS A 304 2.93 34.93 -2.43
N GLU A 305 3.85 35.89 -2.47
CA GLU A 305 3.83 37.00 -3.44
C GLU A 305 4.02 36.50 -4.88
N LEU A 306 4.72 35.38 -5.05
CA LEU A 306 4.97 34.71 -6.33
C LEU A 306 3.98 33.57 -6.62
N ALA A 307 2.84 33.51 -5.93
CA ALA A 307 1.90 32.41 -6.08
C ALA A 307 1.15 32.45 -7.43
N VAL A 308 1.35 31.43 -8.25
CA VAL A 308 0.66 31.27 -9.55
C VAL A 308 -0.60 30.39 -9.49
N ASN A 309 -0.70 29.53 -8.47
CA ASN A 309 -1.87 28.67 -8.28
C ASN A 309 -2.09 28.36 -6.78
N GLY A 310 -3.06 27.49 -6.47
CA GLY A 310 -3.41 27.15 -5.09
C GLY A 310 -2.34 26.38 -4.29
N TYR A 311 -1.32 25.82 -4.95
CA TYR A 311 -0.22 25.09 -4.32
C TYR A 311 0.93 26.03 -3.93
N VAL A 312 1.56 25.76 -2.79
CA VAL A 312 2.77 26.48 -2.34
C VAL A 312 3.94 26.23 -3.28
N PHE A 313 4.02 25.01 -3.82
CA PHE A 313 5.03 24.58 -4.79
C PHE A 313 4.34 24.09 -6.08
N PRO A 314 4.10 24.98 -7.04
CA PRO A 314 3.42 24.65 -8.29
C PRO A 314 4.31 23.81 -9.21
N GLY A 315 3.67 23.15 -10.20
CA GLY A 315 4.38 22.47 -11.28
C GLY A 315 5.10 23.45 -12.21
N ARG A 316 5.96 22.92 -13.09
CA ARG A 316 6.76 23.74 -14.02
C ARG A 316 5.90 24.61 -14.95
N ASP A 317 4.74 24.12 -15.32
CA ASP A 317 3.83 24.78 -16.26
C ASP A 317 2.79 25.64 -15.54
N GLY A 318 2.98 25.93 -14.25
CA GLY A 318 2.01 26.66 -13.41
C GLY A 318 0.78 25.83 -13.03
N GLU A 319 0.62 24.63 -13.57
CA GLU A 319 -0.45 23.70 -13.24
C GLU A 319 -0.04 22.64 -12.23
N GLY A 320 -1.00 22.21 -11.41
CA GLY A 320 -0.78 21.19 -10.40
C GLY A 320 0.33 21.57 -9.42
N TYR A 321 1.05 20.55 -8.93
CA TYR A 321 2.08 20.70 -7.91
C TYR A 321 3.43 20.14 -8.37
N LEU A 322 4.49 20.51 -7.66
CA LEU A 322 5.86 20.11 -7.94
C LEU A 322 6.02 18.57 -8.03
N ILE A 323 6.41 18.11 -9.21
CA ILE A 323 6.82 16.72 -9.48
C ILE A 323 8.33 16.61 -9.34
N GLU A 324 8.82 15.42 -8.97
CA GLU A 324 10.20 15.07 -8.64
C GLU A 324 11.30 15.95 -9.30
N PRO A 325 11.95 16.87 -8.57
CA PRO A 325 12.87 17.86 -9.14
C PRO A 325 14.30 17.32 -9.30
N LYS A 326 14.48 16.27 -10.12
CA LYS A 326 15.77 15.58 -10.26
C LYS A 326 16.90 16.50 -10.73
N ARG A 327 16.62 17.38 -11.69
CA ARG A 327 17.63 18.27 -12.30
C ARG A 327 18.18 19.26 -11.27
N GLN A 328 17.30 19.89 -10.50
CA GLN A 328 17.67 20.87 -9.48
C GLN A 328 18.41 20.20 -8.32
N ILE A 329 17.97 19.02 -7.89
CA ILE A 329 18.69 18.23 -6.87
C ILE A 329 20.10 17.87 -7.35
N GLN A 330 20.23 17.42 -8.59
CA GLN A 330 21.54 17.09 -9.16
C GLN A 330 22.47 18.31 -9.18
N LYS A 331 21.96 19.49 -9.55
CA LYS A 331 22.73 20.75 -9.47
C LYS A 331 23.21 21.05 -8.05
N VAL A 332 22.37 20.88 -7.03
CA VAL A 332 22.76 21.06 -5.62
C VAL A 332 23.86 20.06 -5.23
N ILE A 333 23.73 18.80 -5.63
CA ILE A 333 24.73 17.76 -5.35
C ILE A 333 26.08 18.11 -5.97
N GLU A 334 26.09 18.55 -7.23
CA GLU A 334 27.31 18.92 -7.97
C GLU A 334 28.00 20.15 -7.36
N GLN A 335 27.23 21.19 -7.00
CA GLN A 335 27.77 22.42 -6.43
C GLN A 335 28.26 22.25 -4.99
N SER A 336 27.53 21.49 -4.17
CA SER A 336 27.89 21.30 -2.76
C SER A 336 28.87 20.14 -2.52
N ASN A 337 29.01 19.23 -3.47
CA ASN A 337 29.64 17.92 -3.30
C ASN A 337 29.02 17.08 -2.16
N VAL A 338 27.74 17.32 -1.84
CA VAL A 338 27.00 16.61 -0.78
C VAL A 338 25.99 15.66 -1.43
N GLN A 339 26.23 14.36 -1.30
CA GLN A 339 25.30 13.33 -1.77
C GLN A 339 24.11 13.20 -0.81
N PHE A 340 22.89 13.45 -1.30
CA PHE A 340 21.66 13.30 -0.51
C PHE A 340 20.45 12.91 -1.36
N THR A 341 19.42 12.38 -0.70
CA THR A 341 18.07 12.21 -1.24
C THR A 341 17.11 13.12 -0.48
N ILE A 342 15.95 13.44 -1.07
CA ILE A 342 14.91 14.25 -0.40
C ILE A 342 14.56 13.70 1.00
N HIS A 343 14.54 12.38 1.17
CA HIS A 343 14.21 11.79 2.46
C HIS A 343 15.34 11.95 3.50
N ASP A 344 16.57 12.22 3.07
CA ASP A 344 17.67 12.53 3.98
C ASP A 344 17.46 13.89 4.64
N LEU A 345 16.81 14.87 3.99
CA LEU A 345 16.46 16.17 4.63
C LEU A 345 15.63 15.97 5.90
N ARG A 346 14.61 15.12 5.79
CA ARG A 346 13.78 14.73 6.94
C ARG A 346 14.58 13.97 8.01
N ARG A 347 15.53 13.11 7.62
CA ARG A 347 16.39 12.42 8.59
C ARG A 347 17.33 13.40 9.28
N THR A 348 17.91 14.35 8.54
CA THR A 348 18.74 15.44 9.07
C THR A 348 17.96 16.27 10.09
N PHE A 349 16.72 16.67 9.78
CA PHE A 349 15.83 17.35 10.73
C PHE A 349 15.66 16.56 12.03
N ILE A 350 15.33 15.27 11.92
CA ILE A 350 15.14 14.39 13.08
C ILE A 350 16.44 14.24 13.88
N THR A 351 17.58 14.03 13.22
CA THR A 351 18.89 13.86 13.87
C THR A 351 19.32 15.13 14.59
N ILE A 352 19.06 16.31 14.02
CA ILE A 352 19.36 17.58 14.68
C ILE A 352 18.44 17.79 15.88
N ALA A 353 17.14 17.55 15.73
CA ALA A 353 16.19 17.66 16.83
C ALA A 353 16.57 16.76 18.02
N ASP A 354 17.00 15.53 17.73
CA ASP A 354 17.49 14.57 18.73
C ASP A 354 18.76 15.10 19.44
N SER A 355 19.71 15.69 18.69
CA SER A 355 20.91 16.29 19.26
C SER A 355 20.67 17.52 20.14
N LEU A 356 19.48 18.13 20.05
CA LEU A 356 19.05 19.26 20.89
C LEU A 356 18.26 18.79 22.13
N GLU A 357 18.24 17.48 22.40
CA GLU A 357 17.51 16.86 23.51
C GLU A 357 16.01 17.18 23.48
N ILE A 358 15.45 17.39 22.29
CA ILE A 358 14.01 17.57 22.13
C ILE A 358 13.33 16.23 22.39
N SER A 359 12.28 16.24 23.21
CA SER A 359 11.58 15.01 23.58
C SER A 359 11.19 14.18 22.36
N ALA A 360 11.41 12.87 22.43
CA ALA A 360 11.05 11.95 21.34
C ALA A 360 9.57 12.04 20.96
N TYR A 361 8.69 12.40 21.91
CA TYR A 361 7.28 12.68 21.66
C TYR A 361 7.09 13.90 20.75
N ALA A 362 7.73 15.03 21.06
CA ALA A 362 7.69 16.23 20.23
C ALA A 362 8.26 15.97 18.83
N ILE A 363 9.39 15.27 18.71
CA ILE A 363 9.96 14.90 17.41
C ILE A 363 8.98 14.05 16.61
N LYS A 364 8.41 12.99 17.21
CA LYS A 364 7.40 12.13 16.56
C LYS A 364 6.18 12.93 16.09
N ARG A 365 5.72 13.92 16.86
CA ARG A 365 4.64 14.82 16.49
C ARG A 365 5.02 15.73 15.32
N LEU A 366 6.15 16.44 15.41
CA LEU A 366 6.65 17.34 14.36
C LEU A 366 6.79 16.63 13.00
N VAL A 367 7.18 15.36 13.00
CA VAL A 367 7.31 14.60 11.76
C VAL A 367 6.11 13.70 11.47
N ASN A 368 5.06 13.70 12.27
CA ASN A 368 3.87 12.88 12.07
C ASN A 368 4.15 11.36 11.96
N HIS A 369 4.79 10.82 13.00
CA HIS A 369 4.96 9.38 13.24
C HIS A 369 3.86 8.87 14.18
N LYS A 370 3.18 7.78 13.80
CA LYS A 370 2.18 7.13 14.68
C LYS A 370 2.84 6.62 15.96
N MET A 371 2.15 6.79 17.08
CA MET A 371 2.55 6.29 18.40
C MET A 371 1.68 5.07 18.77
N LYS A 372 1.77 3.99 17.99
CA LYS A 372 0.84 2.85 18.11
C LYS A 372 1.01 2.02 19.40
N ASP A 373 2.15 2.12 20.06
CA ASP A 373 2.51 1.21 21.16
C ASP A 373 2.71 1.94 22.50
N ASP A 374 2.22 3.18 22.64
CA ASP A 374 2.39 4.00 23.84
C ASP A 374 1.02 4.45 24.37
N VAL A 375 0.58 3.83 25.47
CA VAL A 375 -0.71 4.12 26.13
C VAL A 375 -0.79 5.58 26.59
N THR A 376 0.36 6.18 26.91
CA THR A 376 0.50 7.57 27.37
C THR A 376 0.29 8.58 26.25
N ALA A 377 0.56 8.18 25.00
CA ALA A 377 0.41 9.06 23.84
C ALA A 377 -1.05 9.47 23.57
N GLY A 378 -2.03 8.71 24.08
CA GLY A 378 -3.45 9.04 24.02
C GLY A 378 -3.91 10.11 25.02
N TYR A 379 -3.15 10.34 26.10
CA TYR A 379 -3.51 11.29 27.17
C TYR A 379 -2.92 12.69 26.98
N ILE A 380 -1.90 12.85 26.13
CA ILE A 380 -1.32 14.15 25.83
C ILE A 380 -2.10 14.80 24.68
N ILE A 381 -3.05 15.67 25.04
CA ILE A 381 -3.69 16.59 24.09
C ILE A 381 -2.59 17.42 23.43
N SER A 382 -2.45 17.26 22.12
CA SER A 382 -1.42 17.96 21.34
C SER A 382 -1.84 19.40 21.14
N ASP A 383 -1.37 20.27 22.02
CA ASP A 383 -1.37 21.70 21.79
C ASP A 383 -0.20 22.08 20.86
N ILE A 384 -0.51 22.82 19.81
CA ILE A 384 0.47 23.32 18.83
C ILE A 384 1.50 24.24 19.49
N GLU A 385 1.10 24.96 20.54
CA GLU A 385 1.98 25.88 21.27
C GLU A 385 3.18 25.14 21.88
N ARG A 386 2.98 23.91 22.36
CA ARG A 386 4.07 23.07 22.90
C ARG A 386 5.09 22.67 21.84
N LEU A 387 4.73 22.72 20.55
CA LEU A 387 5.62 22.39 19.44
C LEU A 387 6.36 23.62 18.90
N ARG A 388 5.90 24.86 19.18
CA ARG A 388 6.53 26.10 18.69
C ARG A 388 7.97 26.23 19.17
N GLY A 389 8.20 26.12 20.48
CA GLY A 389 9.54 26.19 21.07
C GLY A 389 10.51 25.17 20.48
N PRO A 390 10.16 23.86 20.44
CA PRO A 390 10.95 22.85 19.75
C PRO A 390 11.24 23.16 18.27
N MET A 391 10.23 23.58 17.50
CA MET A 391 10.39 23.90 16.08
C MET A 391 11.38 25.07 15.86
N GLN A 392 11.27 26.12 16.68
CA GLN A 392 12.15 27.27 16.61
C GLN A 392 13.59 26.89 16.96
N ARG A 393 13.81 26.14 18.05
CA ARG A 393 15.16 25.67 18.45
C ARG A 393 15.86 24.85 17.36
N ILE A 394 15.11 23.99 16.65
CA ILE A 394 15.65 23.21 15.53
C ILE A 394 16.03 24.15 14.37
N THR A 395 15.16 25.11 14.06
CA THR A 395 15.38 26.12 13.02
C THR A 395 16.64 26.93 13.32
N ASP A 396 16.77 27.48 14.51
CA ASP A 396 17.92 28.29 14.93
C ASP A 396 19.23 27.51 14.80
N SER A 397 19.22 26.25 15.24
CA SER A 397 20.40 25.36 15.15
C SER A 397 20.76 25.02 13.70
N LEU A 398 19.77 24.76 12.84
CA LEU A 398 19.98 24.54 11.41
C LEU A 398 20.61 25.76 10.75
N LEU A 399 20.10 26.96 11.06
CA LEU A 399 20.65 28.23 10.56
C LEU A 399 22.06 28.47 11.09
N GLU A 400 22.32 28.22 12.37
CA GLU A 400 23.67 28.31 12.92
C GLU A 400 24.64 27.37 12.18
N PHE A 401 24.24 26.12 11.94
CA PHE A 401 25.08 25.15 11.26
C PHE A 401 25.25 25.41 9.77
N SER A 402 24.39 26.23 9.16
CA SER A 402 24.53 26.66 7.77
C SER A 402 25.55 27.79 7.58
N LYS A 403 25.94 28.50 8.64
CA LYS A 403 26.96 29.55 8.55
C LYS A 403 28.33 28.91 8.32
N LYS A 404 29.12 29.48 7.40
CA LYS A 404 30.53 29.07 7.23
C LYS A 404 31.26 29.37 8.54
N ASN A 405 31.86 28.35 9.16
CA ASN A 405 32.73 28.57 10.31
C ASN A 405 33.95 29.36 9.84
N GLU A 406 34.14 30.59 10.34
CA GLU A 406 35.46 31.19 10.32
C GLU A 406 36.39 30.29 11.16
N PRO A 407 37.61 29.98 10.67
CA PRO A 407 38.55 29.21 11.45
C PRO A 407 38.83 29.97 12.76
N LYS A 408 38.39 29.40 13.89
CA LYS A 408 38.77 29.91 15.21
C LYS A 408 40.29 29.94 15.26
N LYS A 409 40.87 31.14 15.37
CA LYS A 409 42.30 31.35 15.61
C LYS A 409 42.71 30.43 16.77
N VAL A 410 43.52 29.42 16.48
CA VAL A 410 44.16 28.60 17.51
C VAL A 410 45.16 29.51 18.20
N ILE A 411 44.78 30.06 19.35
CA ILE A 411 45.73 30.76 20.22
C ILE A 411 46.54 29.66 20.90
N LEU A 412 47.74 29.38 20.36
CA LEU A 412 48.75 28.60 21.06
C LEU A 412 49.13 29.39 22.31
N LEU A 413 48.69 28.91 23.48
CA LEU A 413 49.19 29.39 24.75
C LEU A 413 50.65 28.94 24.87
N GLU A 414 51.60 29.86 24.75
CA GLU A 414 52.99 29.63 25.14
C GLU A 414 53.02 29.36 26.65
N VAL A 415 53.12 28.08 27.01
CA VAL A 415 53.41 27.67 28.38
C VAL A 415 54.86 28.04 28.66
N GLY A 416 55.06 29.18 29.32
CA GLY A 416 56.36 29.64 29.79
C GLY A 416 57.05 28.57 30.63
N ARG A 417 58.14 28.01 30.11
CA ARG A 417 59.06 27.14 30.87
C ARG A 417 59.70 27.96 31.99
N LYS A 418 59.22 27.82 33.21
CA LYS A 418 59.98 28.20 34.41
C LYS A 418 61.27 27.38 34.47
N LYS A 419 62.41 28.07 34.40
CA LYS A 419 63.72 27.53 34.73
C LYS A 419 63.73 27.11 36.20
N THR A 420 63.74 25.82 36.49
CA THR A 420 64.08 25.30 37.83
C THR A 420 65.55 24.92 37.90
N THR A 421 66.17 25.47 38.92
CA THR A 421 67.58 25.49 39.27
C THR A 421 68.10 24.14 39.79
N LYS A 422 69.40 23.93 39.55
CA LYS A 422 70.30 22.91 40.10
C LYS A 422 69.88 22.30 41.45
N ARG A 423 69.95 20.96 41.55
CA ARG A 423 70.56 20.27 42.70
C ARG A 423 71.23 18.96 42.27
N LYS A 424 72.57 18.92 42.42
CA LYS A 424 73.41 17.73 42.41
C LYS A 424 73.20 16.92 43.69
N ARG A 425 73.21 15.59 43.58
CA ARG A 425 73.70 14.51 44.49
C ARG A 425 72.88 13.25 44.18
N LYS A 426 73.37 12.01 44.16
CA LYS A 426 74.68 11.34 44.02
C LYS A 426 74.30 9.84 44.23
N LEU A 427 74.80 8.94 43.37
CA LEU A 427 74.97 7.47 43.58
C LEU A 427 73.69 6.61 43.76
N ALA A 428 73.58 5.35 43.30
CA ALA A 428 74.49 4.42 42.62
C ALA A 428 73.72 3.12 42.25
N VAL A 429 74.14 2.45 41.16
CA VAL A 429 74.34 0.98 40.96
C VAL A 429 73.06 0.11 40.99
N VAL A 430 72.73 -0.79 40.05
CA VAL A 430 73.39 -1.54 38.95
C VAL A 430 72.65 -1.30 37.64
#